data_AF-A0A3D1F0S9-F1
#
_entry.id   AF-A0A3D1F0S9-F1
#
_cell.length_a   1.000
_cell.length_b   1.000
_cell.length_c   1.000
_cell.angle_alpha   90.00
_cell.angle_beta   90.00
_cell.angle_gamma   90.00
#
_symmetry.space_group_name_H-M   'P 1'
#
loop_
_entity.id
_entity.type
_entity.pdbx_description
1 polymer ?
#
loop_
_entity_poly.entity_id
_entity_poly.type
_entity_poly.pdbx_seq_one_letter_code
_entity_poly.pdbx_strand_id
1 'polypeptide(L)'
;VPMDTLILKLAILSQNGRNDEAVAVFNSIRSRLQQRVDMGDVQAALELAWWTAAFGPTISTSFEQAVMAYASANPDNGLIQRTLGWVHYRKGRYDDAANALHVLAETDPWAVYGLAKCTQGQNTELQVGYLQKTIRMSASSPAGMMAASDLKSTGQRVVVSADAKKLIDAISDLPTNILMPLSTRSSSWTSLGIDVKPKQFGYLDPIVAEVTLRNTSEYPLTLGPAGTLPTTMAIYLAPWRGGEPIKGVSPVMVDIGRSLRLDSRQTITVPVRLDRGQLGLMMAQNPAAAIGFSVTAILDPRNTAKGGLTTGPMGGVALLKFIDRTAMRPTPGNIDAWISQFKSPTDALSHMKLIATLCSLTESLNQLPQMQAQATRIATAVNDQFANLGALGQAWMTLFTPAGSAGKSLFPNVCNGAAQSDNVTVRLVYLATHSDDLAAVTAAAGHSDPRISAFAKALQTP
;
A
#
# COMPACT_ATOMS: atom_id res chain seq x y z
N VAL A 1 -3.34 -20.92 -13.63
CA VAL A 1 -3.36 -20.13 -14.88
C VAL A 1 -4.70 -20.34 -15.60
N PRO A 2 -5.46 -19.26 -15.86
CA PRO A 2 -6.71 -19.30 -16.64
C PRO A 2 -6.51 -19.88 -18.04
N MET A 3 -7.56 -20.44 -18.64
CA MET A 3 -7.51 -21.07 -19.97
C MET A 3 -7.10 -20.06 -21.06
N ASP A 4 -7.69 -18.86 -21.05
CA ASP A 4 -7.41 -17.81 -22.03
C ASP A 4 -5.94 -17.38 -22.04
N THR A 5 -5.31 -17.34 -20.86
CA THR A 5 -3.88 -17.05 -20.73
C THR A 5 -3.02 -18.13 -21.36
N LEU A 6 -3.40 -19.41 -21.24
CA LEU A 6 -2.69 -20.52 -21.87
C LEU A 6 -2.83 -20.46 -23.39
N ILE A 7 -4.04 -20.17 -23.89
CA ILE A 7 -4.31 -20.03 -25.32
C ILE A 7 -3.49 -18.88 -25.91
N LEU A 8 -3.48 -17.73 -25.24
CA LEU A 8 -2.68 -16.58 -25.65
C LEU A 8 -1.18 -16.92 -25.70
N LYS A 9 -0.69 -17.58 -24.65
CA LYS A 9 0.70 -18.03 -24.57
C LYS A 9 1.04 -19.00 -25.70
N LEU A 10 0.15 -19.95 -26.01
CA LEU A 10 0.33 -20.89 -27.12
C LEU A 10 0.47 -20.15 -28.45
N ALA A 11 -0.45 -19.23 -28.77
CA ALA A 11 -0.42 -18.46 -30.01
C ALA A 11 0.88 -17.63 -30.15
N ILE A 12 1.32 -16.98 -29.08
CA ILE A 12 2.57 -16.20 -29.06
C ILE A 12 3.79 -17.10 -29.29
N LEU A 13 3.88 -18.24 -28.61
CA LEU A 13 5.01 -19.15 -28.74
C LEU A 13 5.09 -19.77 -30.13
N SER A 14 3.94 -20.17 -30.69
CA SER A 14 3.84 -20.70 -32.06
C SER A 14 4.27 -19.66 -33.10
N GLN A 15 3.86 -18.40 -32.95
CA GLN A 15 4.25 -17.32 -33.87
C GLN A 15 5.74 -16.99 -33.82
N ASN A 16 6.38 -17.15 -32.66
CA ASN A 16 7.82 -16.88 -32.49
C ASN A 16 8.71 -18.10 -32.79
N GLY A 17 8.16 -19.20 -33.32
CA GLY A 17 8.92 -20.41 -33.64
C GLY A 17 9.46 -21.17 -32.42
N ARG A 18 8.96 -20.88 -31.21
CA ARG A 18 9.35 -21.56 -29.96
C ARG A 18 8.57 -22.87 -29.80
N ASN A 19 8.79 -23.79 -30.72
CA ASN A 19 7.95 -24.98 -30.92
C ASN A 19 7.87 -25.90 -29.69
N ASP A 20 8.99 -26.16 -29.00
CA ASP A 20 8.99 -27.06 -27.83
C ASP A 20 8.16 -26.50 -26.67
N GLU A 21 8.25 -25.19 -26.44
CA GLU A 21 7.46 -24.51 -25.41
C GLU A 21 5.99 -24.41 -25.80
N ALA A 22 5.69 -24.19 -27.08
CA ALA A 22 4.33 -24.22 -27.59
C ALA A 22 3.70 -25.61 -27.39
N VAL A 23 4.44 -26.68 -27.67
CA VAL A 23 3.99 -28.07 -27.42
C VAL A 23 3.73 -28.31 -25.93
N ALA A 24 4.58 -27.81 -25.03
CA ALA A 24 4.35 -27.92 -23.58
C ALA A 24 3.06 -27.21 -23.13
N VAL A 25 2.80 -26.01 -23.64
CA VAL A 25 1.56 -25.26 -23.35
C VAL A 25 0.34 -25.96 -23.97
N PHE A 26 0.44 -26.45 -25.20
CA PHE A 26 -0.61 -27.24 -25.85
C PHE A 26 -0.95 -28.51 -25.07
N ASN A 27 0.05 -29.24 -24.56
CA ASN A 27 -0.17 -30.42 -23.72
C ASN A 27 -0.92 -30.08 -22.42
N SER A 28 -0.69 -28.89 -21.86
CA SER A 28 -1.42 -28.39 -20.69
C SER A 28 -2.88 -28.10 -21.01
N ILE A 29 -3.15 -27.48 -22.17
CA ILE A 29 -4.51 -27.24 -22.68
C ILE A 29 -5.22 -28.58 -22.92
N ARG A 30 -4.56 -29.51 -23.61
CA ARG A 30 -5.07 -30.85 -23.91
C ARG A 30 -5.44 -31.61 -22.65
N SER A 31 -4.56 -31.66 -21.65
CA SER A 31 -4.81 -32.40 -20.41
C SER A 31 -6.07 -31.91 -19.69
N ARG A 32 -6.31 -30.59 -19.68
CA ARG A 32 -7.50 -30.00 -19.06
C ARG A 32 -8.79 -30.29 -19.83
N LEU A 33 -8.75 -30.19 -21.15
CA LEU A 33 -9.90 -30.51 -21.99
C LEU A 33 -10.20 -32.01 -21.93
N GLN A 34 -9.17 -32.87 -21.96
CA GLN A 34 -9.32 -34.32 -21.84
C GLN A 34 -10.02 -34.71 -20.55
N GLN A 35 -9.66 -34.10 -19.41
CA GLN A 35 -10.35 -34.36 -18.14
C GLN A 35 -11.87 -34.09 -18.23
N ARG A 36 -12.30 -33.06 -18.96
CA ARG A 36 -13.72 -32.77 -19.19
C ARG A 36 -14.35 -33.77 -20.16
N VAL A 37 -13.62 -34.17 -21.19
CA VAL A 37 -14.05 -35.23 -22.12
C VAL A 37 -14.28 -36.54 -21.39
N ASP A 38 -13.39 -36.90 -20.46
CA ASP A 38 -13.52 -38.11 -19.63
C ASP A 38 -14.75 -38.05 -18.71
N MET A 39 -15.27 -36.85 -18.43
CA MET A 39 -16.52 -36.61 -17.71
C MET A 39 -17.76 -36.56 -18.65
N GLY A 40 -17.60 -36.85 -19.94
CA GLY A 40 -18.68 -36.86 -20.94
C GLY A 40 -19.01 -35.49 -21.55
N ASP A 41 -18.14 -34.48 -21.41
CA ASP A 41 -18.36 -33.16 -21.98
C ASP A 41 -18.07 -33.13 -23.50
N VAL A 42 -19.15 -33.18 -24.29
CA VAL A 42 -19.09 -33.17 -25.76
C VAL A 42 -18.48 -31.87 -26.30
N GLN A 43 -18.74 -30.74 -25.66
CA GLN A 43 -18.19 -29.44 -26.10
C GLN A 43 -16.68 -29.40 -25.88
N ALA A 44 -16.19 -29.93 -24.75
CA ALA A 44 -14.75 -30.06 -24.52
C ALA A 44 -14.08 -31.00 -25.53
N ALA A 45 -14.77 -32.03 -26.02
CA ALA A 45 -14.26 -32.93 -27.05
C ALA A 45 -14.09 -32.20 -28.40
N LEU A 46 -15.07 -31.38 -28.79
CA LEU A 46 -14.99 -30.57 -30.00
C LEU A 46 -13.90 -29.49 -29.90
N GLU A 47 -13.77 -28.83 -28.74
CA GLU A 47 -12.69 -27.88 -28.49
C GLU A 47 -11.31 -28.56 -28.55
N LEU A 48 -11.19 -29.75 -27.97
CA LEU A 48 -9.95 -30.52 -28.02
C LEU A 48 -9.59 -30.93 -29.46
N ALA A 49 -10.58 -31.35 -30.24
CA ALA A 49 -10.38 -31.66 -31.66
C ALA A 49 -9.91 -30.41 -32.42
N TRP A 50 -10.55 -29.27 -32.20
CA TRP A 50 -10.15 -27.99 -32.76
C TRP A 50 -8.69 -27.63 -32.44
N TRP A 51 -8.31 -27.64 -31.15
CA TRP A 51 -6.93 -27.30 -30.75
C TRP A 51 -5.92 -28.29 -31.32
N THR A 52 -6.28 -29.57 -31.42
CA THR A 52 -5.44 -30.60 -32.03
C THR A 52 -5.25 -30.35 -33.53
N ALA A 53 -6.31 -29.99 -34.24
CA ALA A 53 -6.23 -29.60 -35.64
C ALA A 53 -5.31 -28.39 -35.83
N ALA A 54 -5.53 -27.32 -35.07
CA ALA A 54 -4.80 -26.06 -35.26
C ALA A 54 -3.34 -26.08 -34.76
N PHE A 55 -3.06 -26.73 -33.62
CA PHE A 55 -1.75 -26.64 -32.93
C PHE A 55 -1.10 -27.98 -32.60
N GLY A 56 -1.77 -29.10 -32.84
CA GLY A 56 -1.21 -30.42 -32.57
C GLY A 56 0.06 -30.70 -33.38
N PRO A 57 0.98 -31.55 -32.93
CA PRO A 57 2.20 -31.85 -33.67
C PRO A 57 1.91 -32.55 -35.01
N THR A 58 0.98 -33.51 -35.04
CA THR A 58 0.61 -34.28 -36.23
C THR A 58 -0.89 -34.56 -36.28
N ILE A 59 -1.42 -34.78 -37.49
CA ILE A 59 -2.82 -35.16 -37.74
C ILE A 59 -2.85 -36.63 -38.16
N SER A 60 -3.23 -37.53 -37.25
CA SER A 60 -3.35 -38.95 -37.57
C SER A 60 -4.51 -39.22 -38.53
N THR A 61 -4.42 -40.31 -39.30
CA THR A 61 -5.50 -40.75 -40.20
C THR A 61 -6.79 -41.05 -39.45
N SER A 62 -6.69 -41.65 -38.25
CA SER A 62 -7.85 -41.94 -37.41
C SER A 62 -8.56 -40.66 -36.93
N PHE A 63 -7.79 -39.64 -36.55
CA PHE A 63 -8.34 -38.35 -36.13
C PHE A 63 -9.04 -37.65 -37.31
N GLU A 64 -8.40 -37.64 -38.48
CA GLU A 64 -8.98 -37.10 -39.70
C GLU A 64 -10.32 -37.77 -40.06
N GLN A 65 -10.35 -39.11 -40.10
CA GLN A 65 -11.57 -39.88 -40.40
C GLN A 65 -12.68 -39.58 -39.39
N ALA A 66 -12.35 -39.45 -38.10
CA ALA A 66 -13.32 -39.11 -37.06
C ALA A 66 -13.90 -37.70 -37.25
N VAL A 67 -13.06 -36.70 -37.54
CA VAL A 67 -13.51 -35.33 -37.82
C VAL A 67 -14.41 -35.30 -39.06
N MET A 68 -14.02 -35.98 -40.15
CA MET A 68 -14.84 -36.07 -41.37
C MET A 68 -16.19 -36.73 -41.12
N ALA A 69 -16.21 -37.88 -40.45
CA ALA A 69 -17.46 -38.59 -40.14
C ALA A 69 -18.40 -37.73 -39.29
N TYR A 70 -17.87 -37.04 -38.27
CA TYR A 70 -18.66 -36.17 -37.41
C TYR A 70 -19.16 -34.92 -38.13
N ALA A 71 -18.32 -34.29 -38.96
CA ALA A 71 -18.70 -33.12 -39.75
C ALA A 71 -19.79 -33.45 -40.78
N SER A 72 -19.71 -34.61 -41.44
CA SER A 72 -20.75 -35.10 -42.35
C SER A 72 -22.08 -35.37 -41.64
N ALA A 73 -22.03 -35.89 -40.41
CA ALA A 73 -23.22 -36.12 -39.60
C ALA A 73 -23.80 -34.83 -38.99
N ASN A 74 -22.99 -33.77 -38.84
CA ASN A 74 -23.35 -32.52 -38.18
C ASN A 74 -22.90 -31.30 -39.01
N PRO A 75 -23.47 -31.10 -40.21
CA PRO A 75 -23.00 -30.06 -41.14
C PRO A 75 -23.13 -28.65 -40.56
N ASP A 76 -24.12 -28.40 -39.71
CA ASP A 76 -24.43 -27.08 -39.15
C ASP A 76 -23.56 -26.69 -37.94
N ASN A 77 -22.73 -27.61 -37.41
CA ASN A 77 -21.89 -27.31 -36.26
C ASN A 77 -20.63 -26.54 -36.69
N GLY A 78 -20.62 -25.23 -36.45
CA GLY A 78 -19.51 -24.38 -36.87
C GLY A 78 -18.15 -24.76 -36.30
N LEU A 79 -18.07 -25.32 -35.08
CA LEU A 79 -16.80 -25.72 -34.48
C LEU A 79 -16.19 -26.94 -35.19
N ILE A 80 -17.01 -27.93 -35.58
CA ILE A 80 -16.48 -29.07 -36.34
C ILE A 80 -16.15 -28.67 -37.78
N GLN A 81 -16.93 -27.80 -38.44
CA GLN A 81 -16.61 -27.31 -39.78
C GLN A 81 -15.28 -26.54 -39.80
N ARG A 82 -15.04 -25.70 -38.78
CA ARG A 82 -13.73 -25.06 -38.57
C ARG A 82 -12.62 -26.10 -38.41
N THR A 83 -12.85 -27.12 -37.57
CA THR A 83 -11.88 -28.18 -37.31
C THR A 83 -11.54 -28.95 -38.59
N LEU A 84 -12.55 -29.30 -39.39
CA LEU A 84 -12.41 -29.98 -40.67
C LEU A 84 -11.53 -29.17 -41.64
N GLY A 85 -11.81 -27.87 -41.77
CA GLY A 85 -11.01 -26.99 -42.62
C GLY A 85 -9.53 -26.94 -42.24
N TRP A 86 -9.22 -26.86 -40.94
CA TRP A 86 -7.84 -26.87 -40.46
C TRP A 86 -7.16 -28.24 -40.61
N VAL A 87 -7.91 -29.35 -40.51
CA VAL A 87 -7.42 -30.69 -40.85
C VAL A 87 -7.05 -30.77 -42.33
N HIS A 88 -7.89 -30.29 -43.25
CA HIS A 88 -7.59 -30.26 -44.68
C HIS A 88 -6.36 -29.40 -44.98
N TYR A 89 -6.28 -28.19 -44.39
CA TYR A 89 -5.14 -27.29 -44.56
C TYR A 89 -3.82 -27.97 -44.16
N ARG A 90 -3.80 -28.62 -42.99
CA ARG A 90 -2.59 -29.30 -42.50
C ARG A 90 -2.22 -30.56 -43.27
N LYS A 91 -3.14 -31.09 -44.07
CA LYS A 91 -2.91 -32.21 -45.00
C LYS A 91 -2.53 -31.73 -46.40
N GLY A 92 -2.39 -30.42 -46.62
CA GLY A 92 -2.06 -29.83 -47.92
C GLY A 92 -3.23 -29.78 -48.91
N ARG A 93 -4.46 -30.05 -48.46
CA ARG A 93 -5.68 -29.97 -49.28
C ARG A 93 -6.30 -28.58 -49.17
N TYR A 94 -5.67 -27.60 -49.80
CA TYR A 94 -6.03 -26.18 -49.62
C TYR A 94 -7.42 -25.83 -50.16
N ASP A 95 -7.86 -26.45 -51.26
CA ASP A 95 -9.21 -26.19 -51.82
C ASP A 95 -10.31 -26.75 -50.92
N ASP A 96 -10.16 -27.98 -50.42
CA ASP A 96 -11.08 -28.59 -49.46
C ASP A 96 -11.14 -27.77 -48.16
N ALA A 97 -9.98 -27.30 -47.70
CA ALA A 97 -9.88 -26.44 -46.53
C ALA A 97 -10.61 -25.12 -46.74
N ALA A 98 -10.40 -24.48 -47.90
CA ALA A 98 -11.06 -23.24 -48.23
C ALA A 98 -12.58 -23.40 -48.27
N ASN A 99 -13.09 -24.47 -48.90
CA ASN A 99 -14.52 -24.77 -48.97
C ASN A 99 -15.13 -24.95 -47.58
N ALA A 100 -14.49 -25.71 -46.70
CA ALA A 100 -14.98 -25.94 -45.33
C ALA A 100 -14.96 -24.65 -44.47
N LEU A 101 -13.94 -23.81 -44.62
CA LEU A 101 -13.79 -22.58 -43.83
C LEU A 101 -14.64 -21.41 -44.36
N HIS A 102 -14.95 -21.40 -45.66
CA HIS A 102 -15.68 -20.30 -46.29
C HIS A 102 -17.09 -20.12 -45.71
N VAL A 103 -17.75 -21.22 -45.34
CA VAL A 103 -19.08 -21.22 -44.71
C VAL A 103 -19.09 -20.43 -43.39
N LEU A 104 -17.95 -20.31 -42.71
CA LEU A 104 -17.79 -19.64 -41.43
C LEU A 104 -17.12 -18.26 -41.53
N ALA A 105 -16.77 -17.82 -42.74
CA ALA A 105 -15.92 -16.64 -42.95
C ALA A 105 -16.54 -15.32 -42.48
N GLU A 106 -17.84 -15.27 -42.22
CA GLU A 106 -18.52 -14.07 -41.72
C GLU A 106 -18.62 -13.99 -40.20
N THR A 107 -18.55 -15.12 -39.49
CA THR A 107 -18.83 -15.18 -38.05
C THR A 107 -17.64 -15.66 -37.23
N ASP A 108 -16.62 -16.21 -37.87
CA ASP A 108 -15.54 -16.92 -37.19
C ASP A 108 -14.14 -16.42 -37.57
N PRO A 109 -13.44 -15.71 -36.66
CA PRO A 109 -12.11 -15.17 -36.95
C PRO A 109 -11.06 -16.27 -37.21
N TRP A 110 -11.20 -17.47 -36.63
CA TRP A 110 -10.28 -18.59 -36.88
C TRP A 110 -10.50 -19.22 -38.25
N ALA A 111 -11.73 -19.21 -38.74
CA ALA A 111 -12.02 -19.66 -40.10
C ALA A 111 -11.41 -18.73 -41.14
N VAL A 112 -11.61 -17.41 -40.97
CA VAL A 112 -11.00 -16.39 -41.83
C VAL A 112 -9.48 -16.44 -41.79
N TYR A 113 -8.89 -16.65 -40.61
CA TYR A 113 -7.44 -16.82 -40.49
C TYR A 113 -6.96 -18.09 -41.22
N GLY A 114 -7.72 -19.19 -41.17
CA GLY A 114 -7.45 -20.39 -41.94
C GLY A 114 -7.52 -20.17 -43.45
N LEU A 115 -8.47 -19.35 -43.94
CA LEU A 115 -8.54 -18.95 -45.35
C LEU A 115 -7.31 -18.14 -45.79
N ALA A 116 -6.80 -17.26 -44.92
CA ALA A 116 -5.53 -16.57 -45.16
C ALA A 116 -4.36 -17.56 -45.30
N LYS A 117 -4.36 -18.63 -44.49
CA LYS A 117 -3.33 -19.68 -44.57
C LYS A 117 -3.46 -20.53 -45.84
N CYS A 118 -4.67 -20.82 -46.30
CA CYS A 118 -4.89 -21.58 -47.54
C CYS A 118 -4.45 -20.80 -48.80
N THR A 119 -4.52 -19.47 -48.76
CA THR A 119 -4.12 -18.59 -49.88
C THR A 119 -2.64 -18.18 -49.84
N GLN A 120 -1.92 -18.55 -48.78
CA GLN A 120 -0.51 -18.22 -48.60
C GLN A 120 0.35 -18.82 -49.72
N GLY A 121 1.09 -17.96 -50.43
CA GLY A 121 1.96 -18.35 -51.55
C GLY A 121 1.24 -18.55 -52.89
N GLN A 122 -0.10 -18.53 -52.92
CA GLN A 122 -0.90 -18.60 -54.15
C GLN A 122 -1.38 -17.20 -54.59
N ASN A 123 -1.94 -16.42 -53.65
CA ASN A 123 -2.47 -15.09 -53.92
C ASN A 123 -2.27 -14.17 -52.71
N THR A 124 -1.24 -13.32 -52.76
CA THR A 124 -0.88 -12.39 -51.68
C THR A 124 -1.99 -11.38 -51.38
N GLU A 125 -2.73 -10.93 -52.38
CA GLU A 125 -3.81 -9.95 -52.20
C GLU A 125 -4.96 -10.55 -51.39
N LEU A 126 -5.40 -11.76 -51.75
CA LEU A 126 -6.43 -12.49 -51.00
C LEU A 126 -5.97 -12.83 -49.58
N GLN A 127 -4.71 -13.27 -49.43
CA GLN A 127 -4.12 -13.53 -48.11
C GLN A 127 -4.20 -12.29 -47.22
N VAL A 128 -3.74 -11.13 -47.71
CA VAL A 128 -3.76 -9.85 -46.99
C VAL A 128 -5.19 -9.44 -46.64
N GLY A 129 -6.13 -9.59 -47.58
CA GLY A 129 -7.55 -9.31 -47.35
C GLY A 129 -8.15 -10.13 -46.20
N TYR A 130 -7.86 -11.43 -46.15
CA TYR A 130 -8.31 -12.30 -45.07
C TYR A 130 -7.63 -11.97 -43.74
N LEU A 131 -6.32 -11.71 -43.70
CA LEU A 131 -5.62 -11.30 -42.48
C LEU A 131 -6.21 -10.01 -41.90
N GLN A 132 -6.47 -8.99 -42.74
CA GLN A 132 -7.13 -7.77 -42.32
C GLN A 132 -8.56 -8.00 -41.85
N LYS A 133 -9.31 -8.93 -42.47
CA LYS A 133 -10.64 -9.30 -42.02
C LYS A 133 -10.58 -9.96 -40.63
N THR A 134 -9.67 -10.91 -40.39
CA THR A 134 -9.48 -11.54 -39.07
C THR A 134 -9.20 -10.50 -37.97
N ILE A 135 -8.29 -9.55 -38.23
CA ILE A 135 -7.93 -8.50 -37.27
C ILE A 135 -9.14 -7.61 -36.95
N ARG A 136 -9.94 -7.26 -37.97
CA ARG A 136 -11.16 -6.45 -37.79
C ARG A 136 -12.23 -7.19 -37.00
N MET A 137 -12.39 -8.49 -37.22
CA MET A 137 -13.38 -9.29 -36.49
C MET A 137 -13.04 -9.44 -35.02
N SER A 138 -11.76 -9.60 -34.67
CA SER A 138 -11.38 -9.77 -33.26
C SER A 138 -9.91 -9.45 -32.99
N ALA A 139 -9.59 -8.15 -32.89
CA ALA A 139 -8.22 -7.65 -32.70
C ALA A 139 -7.53 -8.14 -31.41
N SER A 140 -8.30 -8.38 -30.34
CA SER A 140 -7.80 -8.88 -29.05
C SER A 140 -7.75 -10.40 -28.94
N SER A 141 -8.29 -11.13 -29.92
CA SER A 141 -8.24 -12.60 -29.90
C SER A 141 -6.86 -13.11 -30.32
N PRO A 142 -6.50 -14.35 -29.93
CA PRO A 142 -5.31 -15.01 -30.44
C PRO A 142 -5.27 -15.08 -31.97
N ALA A 143 -6.42 -15.31 -32.63
CA ALA A 143 -6.50 -15.29 -34.10
C ALA A 143 -6.12 -13.92 -34.68
N GLY A 144 -6.65 -12.84 -34.10
CA GLY A 144 -6.32 -11.47 -34.50
C GLY A 144 -4.84 -11.13 -34.31
N MET A 145 -4.25 -11.54 -33.19
CA MET A 145 -2.81 -11.35 -32.94
C MET A 145 -1.94 -12.14 -33.90
N MET A 146 -2.28 -13.40 -34.17
CA MET A 146 -1.59 -14.23 -35.16
C MET A 146 -1.71 -13.63 -36.56
N ALA A 147 -2.90 -13.18 -36.94
CA ALA A 147 -3.13 -12.52 -38.22
C ALA A 147 -2.34 -11.20 -38.36
N ALA A 148 -2.22 -10.41 -37.29
CA ALA A 148 -1.42 -9.19 -37.28
C ALA A 148 0.09 -9.48 -37.42
N SER A 149 0.56 -10.56 -36.78
CA SER A 149 1.95 -11.04 -36.92
C SER A 149 2.26 -11.46 -38.36
N ASP A 150 1.40 -12.28 -38.96
CA ASP A 150 1.54 -12.72 -40.35
C ASP A 150 1.39 -11.56 -41.34
N LEU A 151 0.48 -10.62 -41.09
CA LEU A 151 0.33 -9.45 -41.95
C LEU A 151 1.63 -8.64 -41.98
N LYS A 152 2.29 -8.49 -40.82
CA LYS A 152 3.60 -7.85 -40.71
C LYS A 152 4.68 -8.61 -41.46
N SER A 153 4.66 -9.95 -41.46
CA SER A 153 5.63 -10.76 -42.21
C SER A 153 5.47 -10.63 -43.74
N THR A 154 4.27 -10.29 -44.23
CA THR A 154 4.04 -9.91 -45.63
C THR A 154 4.50 -8.49 -45.99
N GLY A 155 5.06 -7.73 -45.03
CA GLY A 155 5.46 -6.32 -45.21
C GLY A 155 4.29 -5.33 -45.19
N GLN A 156 3.06 -5.80 -45.01
CA GLN A 156 1.86 -4.97 -44.93
C GLN A 156 1.63 -4.46 -43.50
N ARG A 157 0.90 -3.36 -43.38
CA ARG A 157 0.49 -2.79 -42.08
C ARG A 157 -0.98 -3.07 -41.81
N VAL A 158 -1.35 -3.15 -40.54
CA VAL A 158 -2.76 -3.20 -40.13
C VAL A 158 -3.42 -1.90 -40.59
N VAL A 159 -4.45 -2.02 -41.43
CA VAL A 159 -5.27 -0.88 -41.82
C VAL A 159 -6.11 -0.49 -40.61
N VAL A 160 -5.83 0.67 -40.07
CA VAL A 160 -6.58 1.26 -38.97
C VAL A 160 -8.00 1.58 -39.48
N SER A 161 -9.03 1.19 -38.74
CA SER A 161 -10.41 1.53 -39.10
C SER A 161 -10.62 3.05 -39.04
N ALA A 162 -11.61 3.58 -39.75
CA ALA A 162 -11.91 5.01 -39.72
C ALA A 162 -12.16 5.53 -38.28
N ASP A 163 -12.82 4.72 -37.45
CA ASP A 163 -13.08 5.09 -36.05
C ASP A 163 -11.84 4.97 -35.17
N ALA A 164 -10.99 3.96 -35.36
CA ALA A 164 -9.72 3.87 -34.65
C ALA A 164 -8.78 5.01 -35.06
N LYS A 165 -8.84 5.47 -36.31
CA LYS A 165 -8.10 6.65 -36.76
C LYS A 165 -8.60 7.92 -36.07
N LYS A 166 -9.92 8.16 -36.01
CA LYS A 166 -10.50 9.28 -35.24
C LYS A 166 -10.05 9.26 -33.77
N LEU A 167 -10.00 8.07 -33.16
CA LEU A 167 -9.53 7.91 -31.79
C LEU A 167 -8.03 8.21 -31.66
N ILE A 168 -7.19 7.70 -32.57
CA ILE A 168 -5.75 7.99 -32.59
C ILE A 168 -5.51 9.48 -32.80
N ASP A 169 -6.25 10.12 -33.70
CA ASP A 169 -6.16 11.56 -33.97
C ASP A 169 -6.54 12.35 -32.70
N ALA A 170 -7.68 12.03 -32.08
CA ALA A 170 -8.11 12.64 -30.81
C ALA A 170 -7.13 12.40 -29.65
N ILE A 171 -6.51 11.21 -29.59
CA ILE A 171 -5.46 10.87 -28.63
C ILE A 171 -4.20 11.68 -28.94
N SER A 172 -3.80 11.84 -30.20
CA SER A 172 -2.61 12.58 -30.59
C SER A 172 -2.70 14.08 -30.34
N ASP A 173 -3.93 14.61 -30.33
CA ASP A 173 -4.23 15.99 -29.93
C ASP A 173 -4.14 16.21 -28.41
N LEU A 174 -4.13 15.13 -27.61
CA LEU A 174 -3.88 15.25 -26.18
C LEU A 174 -2.39 15.56 -25.94
N PRO A 175 -2.08 16.54 -25.07
CA PRO A 175 -0.71 16.79 -24.63
C PRO A 175 0.01 15.48 -24.23
N THR A 176 1.24 15.29 -24.70
CA THR A 176 2.00 14.03 -24.56
C THR A 176 2.19 13.60 -23.10
N ASN A 177 2.16 14.56 -22.17
CA ASN A 177 2.19 14.37 -20.72
C ASN A 177 0.90 13.79 -20.11
N ILE A 178 -0.24 13.86 -20.82
CA ILE A 178 -1.49 13.19 -20.43
C ILE A 178 -1.49 11.73 -20.91
N LEU A 179 -0.92 11.48 -22.10
CA LEU A 179 -0.92 10.17 -22.77
C LEU A 179 0.08 9.18 -22.18
N MET A 180 1.19 9.67 -21.63
CA MET A 180 2.23 8.83 -21.04
C MET A 180 2.46 9.20 -19.57
N PRO A 181 1.56 8.80 -18.65
CA PRO A 181 1.90 8.77 -17.25
C PRO A 181 2.92 7.64 -17.03
N LEU A 182 4.20 8.01 -17.06
CA LEU A 182 5.35 7.29 -16.50
C LEU A 182 5.83 6.05 -17.27
N SER A 183 7.09 6.07 -17.69
CA SER A 183 7.88 4.82 -17.67
C SER A 183 9.36 4.96 -17.32
N THR A 184 10.02 6.14 -17.37
CA THR A 184 11.48 6.14 -17.10
C THR A 184 12.11 7.38 -16.44
N ARG A 185 11.45 8.54 -16.32
CA ARG A 185 12.06 9.70 -15.64
C ARG A 185 11.11 10.32 -14.63
N SER A 186 11.58 10.34 -13.40
CA SER A 186 10.96 10.81 -12.16
C SER A 186 10.72 12.33 -12.13
N SER A 187 10.10 12.94 -13.13
CA SER A 187 9.52 14.26 -12.93
C SER A 187 8.14 14.07 -12.30
N SER A 188 8.12 13.69 -11.02
CA SER A 188 6.91 13.78 -10.21
C SER A 188 6.42 15.23 -10.33
N TRP A 189 5.14 15.45 -10.66
CA TRP A 189 4.54 16.80 -10.72
C TRP A 189 4.58 17.51 -9.37
N THR A 190 4.97 16.80 -8.33
CA THR A 190 5.16 17.27 -6.98
C THR A 190 6.57 16.94 -6.50
N SER A 191 7.10 17.76 -5.59
CA SER A 191 8.29 17.47 -4.80
C SER A 191 7.92 17.57 -3.34
N LEU A 192 8.16 16.49 -2.59
CA LEU A 192 7.95 16.42 -1.15
C LEU A 192 9.29 16.60 -0.45
N GLY A 193 9.34 17.50 0.52
CA GLY A 193 10.48 17.69 1.43
C GLY A 193 10.03 17.60 2.88
N ILE A 194 10.95 17.19 3.75
CA ILE A 194 10.74 17.20 5.19
C ILE A 194 12.02 17.64 5.88
N ASP A 195 11.91 18.58 6.79
CA ASP A 195 13.02 19.06 7.60
C ASP A 195 12.62 19.19 9.07
N VAL A 196 13.58 19.05 9.99
CA VAL A 196 13.38 19.17 11.43
C VAL A 196 14.54 19.98 11.99
N LYS A 197 14.23 21.10 12.64
CA LYS A 197 15.22 21.99 13.26
C LYS A 197 14.83 22.28 14.71
N PRO A 198 15.77 22.17 15.67
CA PRO A 198 17.10 21.55 15.54
C PRO A 198 17.04 20.04 15.24
N LYS A 199 18.18 19.36 15.04
CA LYS A 199 18.23 17.89 14.91
C LYS A 199 18.48 17.16 16.24
N GLN A 200 18.81 17.92 17.28
CA GLN A 200 19.01 17.42 18.64
C GLN A 200 18.02 18.10 19.57
N PHE A 201 17.29 17.29 20.34
CA PHE A 201 16.24 17.75 21.24
C PHE A 201 16.52 17.32 22.68
N GLY A 202 16.21 18.21 23.62
CA GLY A 202 16.17 17.88 25.04
C GLY A 202 14.94 17.05 25.41
N TYR A 203 14.86 16.70 26.69
CA TYR A 203 13.69 15.98 27.21
C TYR A 203 12.44 16.87 27.16
N LEU A 204 11.37 16.33 26.55
CA LEU A 204 10.09 16.99 26.31
C LEU A 204 10.16 18.27 25.45
N ASP A 205 11.25 18.48 24.71
CA ASP A 205 11.27 19.52 23.70
C ASP A 205 10.36 19.12 22.52
N PRO A 206 9.55 20.05 21.99
CA PRO A 206 8.65 19.75 20.89
C PRO A 206 9.45 19.44 19.63
N ILE A 207 9.12 18.31 19.00
CA ILE A 207 9.74 17.89 17.74
C ILE A 207 8.79 18.26 16.59
N VAL A 208 9.05 19.41 15.97
CA VAL A 208 8.25 19.91 14.84
C VAL A 208 9.00 19.67 13.53
N ALA A 209 8.38 18.94 12.62
CA ALA A 209 8.82 18.81 11.24
C ALA A 209 8.14 19.84 10.35
N GLU A 210 8.92 20.50 9.51
CA GLU A 210 8.42 21.31 8.40
C GLU A 210 8.31 20.43 7.17
N VAL A 211 7.07 20.10 6.79
CA VAL A 211 6.80 19.34 5.58
C VAL A 211 6.51 20.32 4.46
N THR A 212 7.27 20.21 3.37
CA THR A 212 7.12 21.06 2.19
C THR A 212 6.56 20.23 1.03
N LEU A 213 5.52 20.75 0.39
CA LEU A 213 5.00 20.20 -0.86
C LEU A 213 5.09 21.28 -1.92
N ARG A 214 5.86 21.01 -2.98
CA ARG A 214 6.03 21.90 -4.12
C ARG A 214 5.40 21.30 -5.37
N ASN A 215 4.57 22.07 -6.07
CA ASN A 215 4.17 21.73 -7.43
C ASN A 215 5.32 22.02 -8.39
N THR A 216 5.89 21.00 -9.00
CA THR A 216 6.99 21.15 -9.96
C THR A 216 6.48 21.26 -11.40
N SER A 217 5.18 21.06 -11.64
CA SER A 217 4.56 21.15 -12.96
C SER A 217 4.23 22.59 -13.37
N GLU A 218 3.89 22.77 -14.64
CA GLU A 218 3.42 24.04 -15.22
C GLU A 218 1.92 24.28 -15.03
N TYR A 219 1.22 23.31 -14.45
CA TYR A 219 -0.23 23.33 -14.29
C TYR A 219 -0.61 23.44 -12.81
N PRO A 220 -1.70 24.13 -12.47
CA PRO A 220 -2.23 24.07 -11.12
C PRO A 220 -2.73 22.66 -10.79
N LEU A 221 -2.48 22.21 -9.57
CA LEU A 221 -2.95 20.92 -9.05
C LEU A 221 -4.08 21.15 -8.06
N THR A 222 -5.21 20.48 -8.22
CA THR A 222 -6.27 20.49 -7.21
C THR A 222 -5.89 19.55 -6.07
N LEU A 223 -6.08 20.03 -4.84
CA LEU A 223 -5.78 19.31 -3.61
C LEU A 223 -7.09 18.78 -3.00
N GLY A 224 -7.10 17.51 -2.58
CA GLY A 224 -8.17 16.92 -1.79
C GLY A 224 -8.47 15.47 -2.17
N PRO A 225 -9.44 14.82 -1.50
CA PRO A 225 -9.77 13.40 -1.75
C PRO A 225 -10.20 13.10 -3.19
N ALA A 226 -10.85 14.06 -3.85
CA ALA A 226 -11.24 13.99 -5.26
C ALA A 226 -10.37 14.88 -6.17
N GLY A 227 -9.31 15.50 -5.62
CA GLY A 227 -8.39 16.36 -6.37
C GLY A 227 -7.37 15.54 -7.16
N THR A 228 -6.60 16.21 -8.01
CA THR A 228 -5.47 15.60 -8.72
C THR A 228 -4.44 15.03 -7.74
N LEU A 229 -4.26 15.68 -6.59
CA LEU A 229 -3.35 15.25 -5.55
C LEU A 229 -4.08 15.03 -4.22
N PRO A 230 -4.11 13.79 -3.72
CA PRO A 230 -4.60 13.50 -2.37
C PRO A 230 -3.76 14.24 -1.33
N THR A 231 -4.42 14.80 -0.31
CA THR A 231 -3.77 15.58 0.74
C THR A 231 -3.39 14.75 1.96
N THR A 232 -3.74 13.46 1.97
CA THR A 232 -3.33 12.55 3.03
C THR A 232 -1.87 12.16 2.84
N MET A 233 -1.11 12.34 3.93
CA MET A 233 0.28 11.95 4.03
C MET A 233 0.47 11.05 5.25
N ALA A 234 1.28 10.01 5.10
CA ALA A 234 1.72 9.17 6.21
C ALA A 234 3.17 9.51 6.56
N ILE A 235 3.45 9.78 7.83
CA ILE A 235 4.80 9.97 8.35
C ILE A 235 5.19 8.77 9.20
N TYR A 236 6.15 7.99 8.71
CA TYR A 236 6.76 6.89 9.43
C TYR A 236 7.91 7.36 10.27
N LEU A 237 7.94 6.87 11.51
CA LEU A 237 8.98 7.12 12.48
C LEU A 237 9.66 5.78 12.74
N ALA A 238 10.96 5.70 12.48
CA ALA A 238 11.76 4.51 12.76
C ALA A 238 12.75 4.85 13.88
N PRO A 239 12.32 4.78 15.17
CA PRO A 239 13.19 5.02 16.30
C PRO A 239 14.10 3.83 16.61
N TRP A 240 15.24 4.14 17.21
CA TRP A 240 16.20 3.18 17.74
C TRP A 240 16.76 3.63 19.09
N ARG A 241 17.19 2.67 19.90
CA ARG A 241 17.86 2.90 21.20
C ARG A 241 19.05 1.95 21.30
N GLY A 242 20.24 2.50 21.50
CA GLY A 242 21.47 1.69 21.58
C GLY A 242 21.76 0.89 20.30
N GLY A 243 21.31 1.36 19.14
CA GLY A 243 21.45 0.66 17.86
C GLY A 243 20.34 -0.33 17.54
N GLU A 244 19.47 -0.66 18.50
CA GLU A 244 18.34 -1.56 18.27
C GLU A 244 17.08 -0.80 17.83
N PRO A 245 16.39 -1.24 16.76
CA PRO A 245 15.17 -0.60 16.30
C PRO A 245 14.02 -0.86 17.28
N ILE A 246 13.29 0.20 17.63
CA ILE A 246 12.08 0.09 18.45
C ILE A 246 10.89 -0.12 17.50
N LYS A 247 10.24 -1.28 17.64
CA LYS A 247 9.08 -1.67 16.82
C LYS A 247 7.78 -1.10 17.38
N GLY A 248 6.75 -1.06 16.53
CA GLY A 248 5.38 -0.77 16.97
C GLY A 248 5.02 0.71 17.07
N VAL A 249 5.85 1.62 16.54
CA VAL A 249 5.47 3.04 16.42
C VAL A 249 4.58 3.23 15.21
N SER A 250 3.33 3.60 15.49
CA SER A 250 2.32 3.86 14.46
C SER A 250 2.69 5.10 13.63
N PRO A 251 2.39 5.11 12.31
CA PRO A 251 2.62 6.28 11.49
C PRO A 251 1.71 7.45 11.92
N VAL A 252 2.22 8.67 11.77
CA VAL A 252 1.43 9.89 11.97
C VAL A 252 0.73 10.23 10.67
N MET A 253 -0.60 10.19 10.67
CA MET A 253 -1.41 10.61 9.53
C MET A 253 -1.60 12.13 9.57
N VAL A 254 -1.26 12.79 8.46
CA VAL A 254 -1.31 14.24 8.34
C VAL A 254 -2.12 14.60 7.10
N ASP A 255 -3.06 15.52 7.25
CA ASP A 255 -3.68 16.19 6.13
C ASP A 255 -2.91 17.48 5.82
N ILE A 256 -2.30 17.54 4.64
CA ILE A 256 -1.57 18.72 4.15
C ILE A 256 -2.47 19.68 3.34
N GLY A 257 -3.76 19.38 3.22
CA GLY A 257 -4.77 20.11 2.46
C GLY A 257 -5.17 21.46 3.07
N ARG A 258 -4.20 22.34 3.29
CA ARG A 258 -4.43 23.72 3.78
C ARG A 258 -4.92 24.67 2.67
N SER A 259 -4.86 24.23 1.42
CA SER A 259 -5.38 24.92 0.23
C SER A 259 -6.15 23.93 -0.63
N LEU A 260 -7.13 24.40 -1.40
CA LEU A 260 -7.87 23.59 -2.38
C LEU A 260 -7.10 23.41 -3.69
N ARG A 261 -6.06 24.23 -3.90
CA ARG A 261 -5.25 24.25 -5.12
C ARG A 261 -3.81 24.61 -4.80
N LEU A 262 -2.89 23.98 -5.52
CA LEU A 262 -1.47 24.29 -5.53
C LEU A 262 -1.10 24.81 -6.92
N ASP A 263 -0.87 26.11 -7.03
CA ASP A 263 -0.50 26.77 -8.28
C ASP A 263 0.82 26.23 -8.84
N SER A 264 1.04 26.47 -10.13
CA SER A 264 2.31 26.09 -10.77
C SER A 264 3.49 26.67 -10.00
N ARG A 265 4.50 25.84 -9.73
CA ARG A 265 5.72 26.20 -8.99
C ARG A 265 5.50 26.61 -7.53
N GLN A 266 4.26 26.64 -7.04
CA GLN A 266 3.95 27.01 -5.65
C GLN A 266 4.45 25.94 -4.68
N THR A 267 4.90 26.40 -3.51
CA THR A 267 5.26 25.56 -2.38
C THR A 267 4.33 25.87 -1.22
N ILE A 268 3.81 24.83 -0.56
CA ILE A 268 3.16 24.93 0.75
C ILE A 268 4.05 24.27 1.80
N THR A 269 4.05 24.85 3.00
CA THR A 269 4.77 24.32 4.16
C THR A 269 3.79 24.07 5.29
N VAL A 270 3.81 22.86 5.86
CA VAL A 270 2.92 22.45 6.94
C VAL A 270 3.78 21.99 8.13
N PRO A 271 3.65 22.65 9.30
CA PRO A 271 4.32 22.17 10.51
C PRO A 271 3.58 20.96 11.08
N VAL A 272 4.31 19.90 11.36
CA VAL A 272 3.80 18.65 11.92
C VAL A 272 4.55 18.31 13.20
N ARG A 273 3.83 18.12 14.30
CA ARG A 273 4.42 17.63 15.55
C ARG A 273 4.60 16.12 15.50
N LEU A 274 5.86 15.68 15.44
CA LEU A 274 6.25 14.26 15.39
C LEU A 274 6.20 13.59 16.77
N ASP A 275 6.26 14.40 17.83
CA ASP A 275 6.18 13.98 19.22
C ASP A 275 4.74 13.81 19.71
N ARG A 276 3.73 13.87 18.82
CA ARG A 276 2.35 13.52 19.16
C ARG A 276 2.13 12.03 18.92
N GLY A 277 1.58 11.34 19.93
CA GLY A 277 1.25 9.91 19.86
C GLY A 277 2.31 9.01 20.50
N GLN A 278 2.49 7.81 19.95
CA GLN A 278 3.31 6.75 20.56
C GLN A 278 4.79 7.11 20.68
N LEU A 279 5.38 7.81 19.69
CA LEU A 279 6.78 8.24 19.77
C LEU A 279 7.00 9.19 20.96
N GLY A 280 6.13 10.19 21.10
CA GLY A 280 6.19 11.15 22.20
C GLY A 280 6.01 10.49 23.56
N LEU A 281 5.01 9.61 23.70
CA LEU A 281 4.78 8.86 24.93
C LEU A 281 5.99 8.00 25.32
N MET A 282 6.56 7.27 24.34
CA MET A 282 7.76 6.47 24.55
C MET A 282 8.95 7.33 24.98
N MET A 283 9.17 8.49 24.34
CA MET A 283 10.23 9.43 24.73
C MET A 283 10.01 10.00 26.13
N ALA A 284 8.76 10.35 26.45
CA ALA A 284 8.35 10.89 27.74
C ALA A 284 8.60 9.90 28.89
N GLN A 285 8.30 8.62 28.70
CA GLN A 285 8.50 7.55 29.70
C GLN A 285 9.97 7.12 29.87
N ASN A 286 10.87 7.53 28.97
CA ASN A 286 12.27 7.09 28.98
C ASN A 286 13.26 8.27 29.06
N PRO A 287 13.20 9.15 30.08
CA PRO A 287 14.04 10.35 30.17
C PRO A 287 15.55 10.05 30.11
N ALA A 288 15.99 8.92 30.67
CA ALA A 288 17.41 8.53 30.66
C ALA A 288 17.92 7.91 29.34
N ALA A 289 17.03 7.52 28.43
CA ALA A 289 17.44 6.87 27.19
C ALA A 289 17.76 7.89 26.10
N ALA A 290 18.88 7.75 25.40
CA ALA A 290 19.08 8.45 24.13
C ALA A 290 18.27 7.72 23.05
N ILE A 291 17.42 8.45 22.34
CA ILE A 291 16.56 7.88 21.30
C ILE A 291 16.84 8.63 20.00
N GLY A 292 17.38 7.92 19.02
CA GLY A 292 17.51 8.42 17.67
C GLY A 292 16.34 7.92 16.82
N PHE A 293 15.97 8.65 15.79
CA PHE A 293 14.95 8.20 14.84
C PHE A 293 15.16 8.81 13.44
N SER A 294 14.58 8.14 12.46
CA SER A 294 14.47 8.64 11.10
C SER A 294 13.00 8.81 10.74
N VAL A 295 12.75 9.72 9.81
CA VAL A 295 11.42 10.15 9.41
C VAL A 295 11.26 9.91 7.92
N THR A 296 10.25 9.15 7.54
CA THR A 296 9.87 8.95 6.13
C THR A 296 8.47 9.48 5.92
N ALA A 297 8.34 10.54 5.13
CA ALA A 297 7.05 11.09 4.73
C ALA A 297 6.64 10.52 3.36
N ILE A 298 5.41 10.03 3.26
CA ILE A 298 4.82 9.42 2.06
C ILE A 298 3.52 10.13 1.74
N LEU A 299 3.48 10.80 0.58
CA LEU A 299 2.28 11.45 0.05
C LEU A 299 1.48 10.50 -0.85
N ASP A 300 0.14 10.57 -0.76
CA ASP A 300 -0.77 9.58 -1.38
C ASP A 300 -0.37 8.14 -1.03
N PRO A 301 -0.34 7.78 0.28
CA PRO A 301 0.02 6.45 0.69
C PRO A 301 -1.04 5.42 0.27
N ARG A 302 -0.63 4.35 -0.41
CA ARG A 302 -1.48 3.24 -0.85
C ARG A 302 -0.98 1.92 -0.33
N ASN A 303 -1.91 1.06 0.09
CA ASN A 303 -1.58 -0.30 0.50
C ASN A 303 -1.08 -1.11 -0.71
N THR A 304 0.06 -1.77 -0.53
CA THR A 304 0.55 -2.81 -1.44
C THR A 304 -0.12 -4.13 -1.14
N ALA A 305 -0.14 -5.07 -2.10
CA ALA A 305 -0.66 -6.42 -1.89
C ALA A 305 0.03 -7.20 -0.76
N LYS A 306 1.21 -6.76 -0.30
CA LYS A 306 1.97 -7.36 0.81
C LYS A 306 1.79 -6.61 2.14
N GLY A 307 0.88 -5.63 2.22
CA GLY A 307 0.61 -4.87 3.44
C GLY A 307 1.62 -3.74 3.76
N GLY A 308 2.58 -3.46 2.88
CA GLY A 308 3.40 -2.23 2.97
C GLY A 308 2.70 -1.03 2.32
N LEU A 309 3.14 0.20 2.62
CA LEU A 309 2.68 1.40 1.89
C LEU A 309 3.60 1.72 0.72
N THR A 310 3.00 2.10 -0.41
CA THR A 310 3.65 2.71 -1.57
C THR A 310 3.09 4.10 -1.82
N THR A 311 3.76 4.91 -2.64
CA THR A 311 3.18 6.14 -3.18
C THR A 311 2.21 5.84 -4.31
N GLY A 312 1.13 6.62 -4.40
CA GLY A 312 0.32 6.69 -5.61
C GLY A 312 1.04 7.44 -6.74
N PRO A 313 0.39 7.55 -7.92
CA PRO A 313 1.03 8.07 -9.14
C PRO A 313 1.47 9.53 -9.03
N MET A 314 0.81 10.31 -8.16
CA MET A 314 1.11 11.72 -7.90
C MET A 314 1.84 11.93 -6.57
N GLY A 315 2.09 10.83 -5.84
CA GLY A 315 2.72 10.83 -4.54
C GLY A 315 4.23 11.07 -4.60
N GLY A 316 4.81 11.30 -3.43
CA GLY A 316 6.24 11.54 -3.25
C GLY A 316 6.72 10.95 -1.93
N VAL A 317 8.02 10.67 -1.86
CA VAL A 317 8.68 10.20 -0.63
C VAL A 317 9.76 11.18 -0.25
N ALA A 318 9.78 11.59 1.02
CA ALA A 318 10.85 12.39 1.59
C ALA A 318 11.43 11.65 2.81
N LEU A 319 12.76 11.63 2.93
CA LEU A 319 13.48 10.92 3.97
C LEU A 319 14.38 11.89 4.73
N LEU A 320 14.27 11.90 6.05
CA LEU A 320 15.15 12.63 6.96
C LEU A 320 15.74 11.65 7.96
N LYS A 321 17.07 11.67 8.09
CA LYS A 321 17.84 10.80 8.99
C LYS A 321 18.51 11.61 10.09
N PHE A 322 18.89 10.91 11.15
CA PHE A 322 19.72 11.41 12.24
C PHE A 322 19.06 12.55 13.02
N ILE A 323 17.88 12.25 13.58
CA ILE A 323 17.25 13.10 14.59
C ILE A 323 17.41 12.41 15.92
N ASP A 324 17.97 13.11 16.91
CA ASP A 324 18.30 12.54 18.20
C ASP A 324 17.63 13.31 19.34
N ARG A 325 17.12 12.56 20.31
CA ARG A 325 16.75 13.10 21.62
C ARG A 325 17.83 12.73 22.61
N THR A 326 18.42 13.74 23.26
CA THR A 326 19.51 13.56 24.21
C THR A 326 19.01 12.90 25.49
N ALA A 327 19.80 11.95 26.01
CA ALA A 327 19.56 11.33 27.31
C ALA A 327 19.77 12.33 28.45
N MET A 328 18.87 12.35 29.43
CA MET A 328 19.17 12.93 30.74
C MET A 328 20.01 11.93 31.53
N ARG A 329 21.23 12.29 31.92
CA ARG A 329 22.11 11.39 32.68
C ARG A 329 21.82 11.52 34.19
N PRO A 330 21.23 10.52 34.86
CA PRO A 330 20.87 10.60 36.28
C PRO A 330 22.09 10.32 37.17
N THR A 331 23.07 11.21 37.16
CA THR A 331 24.18 11.16 38.12
C THR A 331 23.73 11.70 39.47
N PRO A 332 24.34 11.31 40.60
CA PRO A 332 23.98 11.85 41.92
C PRO A 332 23.97 13.38 41.97
N GLY A 333 25.01 14.03 41.42
CA GLY A 333 25.08 15.50 41.37
C GLY A 333 24.00 16.15 40.51
N ASN A 334 23.62 15.53 39.38
CA ASN A 334 22.52 16.03 38.55
C ASN A 334 21.17 15.89 39.28
N ILE A 335 20.94 14.78 39.97
CA ILE A 335 19.71 14.55 40.74
C ILE A 335 19.59 15.58 41.86
N ASP A 336 20.68 15.87 42.57
CA ASP A 336 20.71 16.90 43.61
C ASP A 336 20.35 18.29 43.06
N ALA A 337 20.94 18.64 41.91
CA ALA A 337 20.62 19.88 41.21
C ALA A 337 19.14 19.92 40.77
N TRP A 338 18.60 18.83 40.22
CA TRP A 338 17.21 18.75 39.79
C TRP A 338 16.23 18.86 40.95
N ILE A 339 16.50 18.19 42.09
CA ILE A 339 15.67 18.30 43.30
C ILE A 339 15.70 19.75 43.83
N SER A 340 16.87 20.39 43.85
CA SER A 340 17.00 21.78 44.28
C SER A 340 16.21 22.73 43.38
N GLN A 341 16.34 22.61 42.05
CA GLN A 341 15.58 23.40 41.08
C GLN A 341 14.08 23.10 41.11
N PHE A 342 13.69 21.85 41.36
CA PHE A 342 12.29 21.47 41.51
C PHE A 342 11.63 22.14 42.73
N LYS A 343 12.36 22.29 43.84
CA LYS A 343 11.86 23.00 45.03
C LYS A 343 11.80 24.52 44.86
N SER A 344 12.60 25.07 43.94
CA SER A 344 12.71 26.51 43.69
C SER A 344 12.79 26.78 42.18
N PRO A 345 11.68 26.58 41.45
CA PRO A 345 11.68 26.67 39.99
C PRO A 345 11.92 28.10 39.50
N THR A 346 12.75 28.25 38.48
CA THR A 346 13.02 29.53 37.81
C THR A 346 11.89 29.95 36.87
N ASP A 347 11.25 28.98 36.22
CA ASP A 347 10.15 29.18 35.29
C ASP A 347 9.22 27.96 35.26
N ALA A 348 7.98 28.17 34.82
CA ALA A 348 6.95 27.14 34.82
C ALA A 348 7.26 25.97 33.86
N LEU A 349 7.88 26.23 32.70
CA LEU A 349 8.16 25.18 31.72
C LEU A 349 9.27 24.25 32.22
N SER A 350 10.36 24.80 32.73
CA SER A 350 11.44 24.04 33.35
C SER A 350 10.93 23.26 34.57
N HIS A 351 10.05 23.85 35.37
CA HIS A 351 9.42 23.15 36.49
C HIS A 351 8.64 21.90 36.03
N MET A 352 7.81 22.04 34.99
CA MET A 352 7.03 20.93 34.45
C MET A 352 7.93 19.83 33.85
N LYS A 353 9.02 20.22 33.18
CA LYS A 353 10.04 19.26 32.71
C LYS A 353 10.70 18.52 33.87
N LEU A 354 11.06 19.22 34.95
CA LEU A 354 11.65 18.61 36.13
C LEU A 354 10.70 17.65 36.83
N ILE A 355 9.41 18.02 36.97
CA ILE A 355 8.37 17.11 37.49
C ILE A 355 8.36 15.81 36.70
N ALA A 356 8.24 15.90 35.37
CA ALA A 356 8.20 14.75 34.49
C ALA A 356 9.45 13.87 34.61
N THR A 357 10.64 14.51 34.59
CA THR A 357 11.93 13.84 34.75
C THR A 357 12.02 13.07 36.06
N LEU A 358 11.71 13.74 37.18
CA LEU A 358 11.86 13.17 38.51
C LEU A 358 10.88 11.99 38.71
N CYS A 359 9.61 12.16 38.35
CA CYS A 359 8.61 11.10 38.45
C CYS A 359 8.98 9.88 37.60
N SER A 360 9.32 10.07 36.32
CA SER A 360 9.62 8.96 35.40
C SER A 360 10.95 8.26 35.67
N LEU A 361 11.95 8.93 36.26
CA LEU A 361 13.23 8.28 36.59
C LEU A 361 13.15 7.40 37.84
N THR A 362 12.32 7.77 38.81
CA THR A 362 12.39 7.22 40.18
C THR A 362 12.24 5.71 40.22
N GLU A 363 11.29 5.13 39.48
CA GLU A 363 11.11 3.67 39.46
C GLU A 363 12.35 2.95 38.91
N SER A 364 12.88 3.42 37.78
CA SER A 364 14.09 2.82 37.18
C SER A 364 15.31 2.92 38.09
N LEU A 365 15.44 4.00 38.86
CA LEU A 365 16.51 4.18 39.83
C LEU A 365 16.30 3.29 41.07
N ASN A 366 15.05 3.09 41.50
CA ASN A 366 14.72 2.24 42.65
C ASN A 366 15.03 0.76 42.39
N GLN A 367 15.02 0.33 41.13
CA GLN A 367 15.41 -1.03 40.72
C GLN A 367 16.93 -1.26 40.76
N LEU A 368 17.74 -0.20 40.88
CA LEU A 368 19.20 -0.28 40.94
C LEU A 368 19.67 -0.12 42.39
N PRO A 369 20.25 -1.14 43.05
CA PRO A 369 20.63 -1.08 44.46
C PRO A 369 21.49 0.14 44.83
N GLN A 370 22.42 0.50 43.95
CA GLN A 370 23.33 1.64 44.13
C GLN A 370 22.67 3.02 43.95
N MET A 371 21.47 3.11 43.37
CA MET A 371 20.72 4.35 43.15
C MET A 371 19.44 4.46 43.99
N GLN A 372 19.15 3.45 44.82
CA GLN A 372 17.92 3.38 45.61
C GLN A 372 17.78 4.57 46.57
N ALA A 373 18.89 5.02 47.19
CA ALA A 373 18.89 6.19 48.06
C ALA A 373 18.47 7.47 47.32
N GLN A 374 18.92 7.65 46.08
CA GLN A 374 18.55 8.77 45.23
C GLN A 374 17.07 8.67 44.82
N ALA A 375 16.57 7.48 44.48
CA ALA A 375 15.16 7.26 44.18
C ALA A 375 14.27 7.67 45.37
N THR A 376 14.59 7.23 46.58
CA THR A 376 13.86 7.62 47.81
C THR A 376 13.86 9.13 48.04
N ARG A 377 14.99 9.80 47.78
CA ARG A 377 15.09 11.26 47.91
C ARG A 377 14.23 12.00 46.88
N ILE A 378 14.21 11.53 45.64
CA ILE A 378 13.32 12.07 44.60
C ILE A 378 11.86 11.88 45.03
N ALA A 379 11.50 10.65 45.40
CA ALA A 379 10.14 10.29 45.80
C ALA A 379 9.64 11.15 46.97
N THR A 380 10.48 11.35 47.98
CA THR A 380 10.19 12.24 49.13
C THR A 380 9.94 13.67 48.66
N ALA A 381 10.85 14.26 47.87
CA ALA A 381 10.70 15.63 47.39
C ALA A 381 9.42 15.82 46.55
N VAL A 382 9.09 14.87 45.68
CA VAL A 382 7.89 14.89 44.84
C VAL A 382 6.62 14.81 45.70
N ASN A 383 6.57 13.87 46.66
CA ASN A 383 5.44 13.71 47.58
C ASN A 383 5.21 14.95 48.45
N ASP A 384 6.28 15.59 48.92
CA ASP A 384 6.21 16.79 49.76
C ASP A 384 5.66 17.99 48.99
N GLN A 385 5.93 18.08 47.68
CA GLN A 385 5.49 19.21 46.88
C GLN A 385 4.10 19.09 46.26
N PHE A 386 3.55 17.87 46.15
CA PHE A 386 2.29 17.65 45.44
C PHE A 386 1.15 18.58 45.91
N ALA A 387 0.97 18.72 47.23
CA ALA A 387 -0.09 19.56 47.80
C ALA A 387 0.11 21.07 47.55
N ASN A 388 1.34 21.51 47.31
CA ASN A 388 1.67 22.92 47.06
C ASN A 388 1.56 23.31 45.58
N LEU A 389 1.37 22.35 44.68
CA LEU A 389 1.16 22.61 43.26
C LEU A 389 -0.30 22.99 43.00
N GLY A 390 -0.50 23.92 42.06
CA GLY A 390 -1.83 24.15 41.49
C GLY A 390 -2.32 22.92 40.71
N ALA A 391 -3.62 22.89 40.40
CA ALA A 391 -4.27 21.74 39.75
C ALA A 391 -3.55 21.23 38.49
N LEU A 392 -3.05 22.14 37.63
CA LEU A 392 -2.31 21.74 36.43
C LEU A 392 -0.98 21.04 36.76
N GLY A 393 -0.26 21.53 37.77
CA GLY A 393 0.99 20.91 38.23
C GLY A 393 0.75 19.56 38.90
N GLN A 394 -0.32 19.44 39.69
CA GLN A 394 -0.74 18.16 40.27
C GLN A 394 -1.10 17.15 39.18
N ALA A 395 -1.95 17.53 38.22
CA ALA A 395 -2.32 16.67 37.11
C ALA A 395 -1.10 16.24 36.29
N TRP A 396 -0.18 17.17 36.02
CA TRP A 396 1.07 16.86 35.31
C TRP A 396 1.97 15.92 36.09
N MET A 397 2.14 16.12 37.40
CA MET A 397 2.89 15.19 38.25
C MET A 397 2.26 13.79 38.21
N THR A 398 0.95 13.68 38.36
CA THR A 398 0.22 12.42 38.27
C THR A 398 0.37 11.73 36.91
N LEU A 399 0.46 12.49 35.80
CA LEU A 399 0.65 11.93 34.46
C LEU A 399 1.98 11.16 34.33
N PHE A 400 3.04 11.62 35.03
CA PHE A 400 4.38 11.03 34.94
C PHE A 400 4.74 10.11 36.11
N THR A 401 3.90 10.06 37.14
CA THR A 401 4.01 9.06 38.21
C THR A 401 3.77 7.66 37.63
N PRO A 402 4.66 6.69 37.89
CA PRO A 402 4.46 5.30 37.48
C PRO A 402 3.13 4.74 37.97
N ALA A 403 2.45 3.93 37.16
CA ALA A 403 1.21 3.25 37.57
C ALA A 403 1.50 2.04 38.48
N GLY A 404 0.43 1.41 39.00
CA GLY A 404 0.53 0.18 39.77
C GLY A 404 1.13 0.33 41.18
N SER A 405 1.57 -0.80 41.74
CA SER A 405 2.05 -0.89 43.12
C SER A 405 3.35 -0.13 43.34
N ALA A 406 4.27 -0.11 42.36
CA ALA A 406 5.51 0.65 42.43
C ALA A 406 5.24 2.16 42.55
N GLY A 407 4.34 2.68 41.71
CA GLY A 407 3.85 4.05 41.79
C GLY A 407 3.30 4.42 43.15
N LYS A 408 2.34 3.63 43.66
CA LYS A 408 1.72 3.85 44.97
C LYS A 408 2.71 3.76 46.14
N SER A 409 3.70 2.86 46.05
CA SER A 409 4.71 2.71 47.08
C SER A 409 5.71 3.87 47.10
N LEU A 410 6.12 4.37 45.94
CA LEU A 410 7.09 5.45 45.83
C LEU A 410 6.42 6.82 46.04
N PHE A 411 5.20 7.00 45.52
CA PHE A 411 4.51 8.28 45.47
C PHE A 411 3.13 8.25 46.15
N PRO A 412 3.01 7.80 47.41
CA PRO A 412 1.71 7.65 48.07
C PRO A 412 0.92 8.96 48.15
N ASN A 413 1.58 10.11 48.36
CA ASN A 413 0.87 11.39 48.45
C ASN A 413 0.34 11.84 47.09
N VAL A 414 1.10 11.62 46.02
CA VAL A 414 0.66 11.93 44.65
C VAL A 414 -0.50 11.04 44.26
N CYS A 415 -0.37 9.72 44.44
CA CYS A 415 -1.41 8.77 44.05
C CYS A 415 -2.69 8.96 44.88
N ASN A 416 -2.59 9.00 46.21
CA ASN A 416 -3.77 9.16 47.06
C ASN A 416 -4.40 10.55 46.89
N GLY A 417 -3.59 11.60 46.83
CA GLY A 417 -4.07 12.97 46.64
C GLY A 417 -4.77 13.15 45.29
N ALA A 418 -4.22 12.61 44.21
CA ALA A 418 -4.87 12.66 42.89
C ALA A 418 -6.12 11.77 42.81
N ALA A 419 -6.07 10.58 43.41
CA ALA A 419 -7.20 9.66 43.55
C ALA A 419 -8.29 10.15 44.48
N GLN A 420 -8.10 11.25 45.21
CA GLN A 420 -9.10 11.86 46.10
C GLN A 420 -9.42 13.31 45.70
N SER A 421 -8.74 13.86 44.68
CA SER A 421 -8.92 15.25 44.28
C SER A 421 -10.33 15.51 43.76
N ASP A 422 -10.93 16.61 44.23
CA ASP A 422 -12.17 17.18 43.67
C ASP A 422 -11.91 17.96 42.36
N ASN A 423 -10.64 18.23 42.03
CA ASN A 423 -10.31 18.90 40.78
C ASN A 423 -10.46 17.92 39.61
N VAL A 424 -11.37 18.26 38.69
CA VAL A 424 -11.68 17.42 37.53
C VAL A 424 -10.47 17.06 36.68
N THR A 425 -9.55 17.99 36.45
CA THR A 425 -8.36 17.72 35.63
C THR A 425 -7.43 16.73 36.32
N VAL A 426 -7.14 16.92 37.61
CA VAL A 426 -6.28 16.01 38.38
C VAL A 426 -6.88 14.61 38.43
N ARG A 427 -8.19 14.54 38.73
CA ARG A 427 -8.90 13.27 38.89
C ARG A 427 -9.01 12.50 37.58
N LEU A 428 -9.33 13.16 36.46
CA LEU A 428 -9.39 12.51 35.15
C LEU A 428 -8.01 12.02 34.69
N VAL A 429 -6.93 12.78 34.95
CA VAL A 429 -5.58 12.32 34.62
C VAL A 429 -5.21 11.09 35.45
N TYR A 430 -5.52 11.06 36.75
CA TYR A 430 -5.29 9.87 37.58
C TYR A 430 -6.01 8.64 37.01
N LEU A 431 -7.30 8.75 36.70
CA LEU A 431 -8.09 7.64 36.16
C LEU A 431 -7.57 7.17 34.81
N ALA A 432 -7.05 8.08 33.98
CA ALA A 432 -6.51 7.74 32.66
C ALA A 432 -5.15 7.02 32.74
N THR A 433 -4.31 7.33 33.73
CA THR A 433 -2.96 6.74 33.85
C THR A 433 -2.88 5.57 34.84
N HIS A 434 -3.80 5.50 35.80
CA HIS A 434 -3.87 4.47 36.84
C HIS A 434 -5.20 3.71 36.75
N SER A 435 -5.58 3.32 35.53
CA SER A 435 -6.84 2.61 35.27
C SER A 435 -6.91 1.23 35.94
N ASP A 436 -5.77 0.69 36.38
CA ASP A 436 -5.65 -0.53 37.17
C ASP A 436 -6.08 -0.35 38.64
N ASP A 437 -6.24 0.89 39.11
CA ASP A 437 -6.72 1.20 40.46
C ASP A 437 -8.25 1.12 40.55
N LEU A 438 -8.78 -0.11 40.59
CA LEU A 438 -10.22 -0.38 40.63
C LEU A 438 -10.95 0.32 41.79
N ALA A 439 -10.26 0.53 42.92
CA ALA A 439 -10.83 1.25 44.06
C ALA A 439 -11.07 2.73 43.73
N ALA A 440 -10.09 3.38 43.10
CA ALA A 440 -10.22 4.77 42.68
C ALA A 440 -11.25 4.96 41.56
N VAL A 441 -11.31 4.02 40.60
CA VAL A 441 -12.33 3.99 39.53
C VAL A 441 -13.73 3.84 40.13
N THR A 442 -13.92 2.90 41.06
CA THR A 442 -15.21 2.67 41.74
C THR A 442 -15.65 3.89 42.55
N ALA A 443 -14.73 4.50 43.31
CA ALA A 443 -15.02 5.73 44.05
C ALA A 443 -15.39 6.89 43.11
N ALA A 444 -14.69 7.03 41.97
CA ALA A 444 -14.95 8.08 40.99
C ALA A 444 -16.30 7.91 40.26
N ALA A 445 -16.81 6.68 40.12
CA ALA A 445 -18.11 6.44 39.50
C ALA A 445 -19.28 7.09 40.28
N GLY A 446 -19.12 7.27 41.60
CA GLY A 446 -20.06 7.98 42.48
C GLY A 446 -19.75 9.47 42.69
N HIS A 447 -18.78 10.03 41.96
CA HIS A 447 -18.37 11.44 42.13
C HIS A 447 -19.49 12.43 41.75
N SER A 448 -19.57 13.55 42.47
CA SER A 448 -20.61 14.59 42.25
C SER A 448 -20.47 15.30 40.91
N ASP A 449 -19.24 15.53 40.43
CA ASP A 449 -19.00 16.04 39.08
C ASP A 449 -19.31 14.97 38.01
N PRO A 450 -20.23 15.24 37.07
CA PRO A 450 -20.68 14.26 36.09
C PRO A 450 -19.58 13.82 35.11
N ARG A 451 -18.55 14.64 34.87
CA ARG A 451 -17.45 14.30 33.95
C ARG A 451 -16.58 13.20 34.52
N ILE A 452 -16.24 13.29 35.81
CA ILE A 452 -15.48 12.25 36.53
C ILE A 452 -16.30 10.95 36.58
N SER A 453 -17.57 11.04 36.98
CA SER A 453 -18.45 9.86 37.07
C SER A 453 -18.61 9.16 35.72
N ALA A 454 -18.86 9.91 34.65
CA ALA A 454 -19.02 9.35 33.31
C ALA A 454 -17.74 8.67 32.80
N PHE A 455 -16.57 9.31 32.99
CA PHE A 455 -15.30 8.74 32.58
C PHE A 455 -14.98 7.45 33.35
N ALA A 456 -15.19 7.43 34.67
CA ALA A 456 -14.96 6.25 35.49
C ALA A 456 -15.90 5.09 35.11
N LYS A 457 -17.18 5.37 34.84
CA LYS A 457 -18.14 4.36 34.37
C LYS A 457 -17.76 3.78 32.99
N ALA A 458 -17.21 4.61 32.11
CA ALA A 458 -16.69 4.14 30.82
C ALA A 458 -15.52 3.16 31.02
N LEU A 459 -14.62 3.41 31.97
CA LEU A 459 -13.53 2.50 32.32
C LEU A 459 -14.00 1.19 32.97
N GLN A 460 -15.19 1.16 33.59
CA GLN A 460 -15.79 -0.06 34.14
C GLN A 460 -16.46 -0.94 33.08
N THR A 461 -16.71 -0.40 31.88
CA THR A 461 -17.36 -1.14 30.80
C THR A 461 -16.32 -2.03 30.13
N PRO A 462 -16.51 -3.37 30.10
CA PRO A 462 -15.53 -4.32 29.60
C PRO A 462 -15.25 -4.22 28.09
#